data_AF-A0A833D9S0-F1
#
_entry.id   AF-A0A833D9S0-F1
#
_cell.length_a   1.000
_cell.length_b   1.000
_cell.length_c   1.000
_cell.angle_alpha   90.00
_cell.angle_beta   90.00
_cell.angle_gamma   90.00
#
_symmetry.space_group_name_H-M   'P 1'
#
loop_
_entity.id
_entity.type
_entity.pdbx_description
1 polymer ?
#
loop_
_entity_poly.entity_id
_entity_poly.type
_entity_poly.pdbx_seq_one_letter_code
_entity_poly.pdbx_strand_id
1 'polypeptide(L)'
;VQGSHFANLLQAAQANKLVVERRIDPCMSEVFLWEQIPKAHMRMRRNEHKPGNMAVLVSAPQTGMRTFEDAIEVSEQRFGKV
;
A
#
# COMPACT_ATOMS: atom_id res chain seq x y z
N VAL A 1 -27.85 -0.06 -17.64
CA VAL A 1 -26.57 0.00 -16.90
C VAL A 1 -26.09 -1.44 -16.68
N GLN A 2 -24.83 -1.75 -16.97
CA GLN A 2 -24.24 -3.06 -16.72
C GLN A 2 -23.51 -3.00 -15.36
N GLY A 3 -23.80 -3.94 -14.46
CA GLY A 3 -23.13 -4.02 -13.15
C GLY A 3 -21.87 -4.89 -13.18
N SER A 4 -20.74 -4.37 -12.71
CA SER A 4 -19.47 -5.11 -12.63
C SER A 4 -19.16 -5.53 -11.18
N HIS A 5 -18.33 -6.56 -11.01
CA HIS A 5 -17.87 -7.02 -9.70
C HIS A 5 -16.43 -7.55 -9.78
N PHE A 6 -15.49 -6.78 -9.23
CA PHE A 6 -14.06 -7.10 -9.19
C PHE A 6 -13.50 -7.52 -10.57
N ALA A 7 -12.47 -8.38 -10.57
CA ALA A 7 -11.75 -8.84 -11.74
C ALA A 7 -11.21 -10.26 -11.52
N ASN A 8 -11.14 -11.07 -12.58
CA ASN A 8 -10.43 -12.34 -12.54
C ASN A 8 -8.90 -12.14 -12.61
N LEU A 9 -8.13 -13.21 -12.43
CA LEU A 9 -6.67 -13.16 -12.44
C LEU A 9 -6.09 -12.56 -13.73
N LEU A 10 -6.66 -12.88 -14.89
CA LEU A 10 -6.19 -12.36 -16.18
C LEU A 10 -6.37 -10.83 -16.24
N GLN A 11 -7.55 -10.34 -15.87
CA GLN A 11 -7.86 -8.91 -15.86
C GLN A 11 -6.99 -8.15 -14.85
N ALA A 12 -6.78 -8.71 -13.65
CA ALA A 12 -5.91 -8.12 -12.64
C ALA A 12 -4.44 -8.07 -13.11
N ALA A 13 -3.94 -9.13 -13.76
CA ALA A 13 -2.59 -9.16 -14.31
C ALA A 13 -2.41 -8.14 -15.44
N GLN A 14 -3.42 -7.95 -16.29
CA GLN A 14 -3.42 -6.89 -17.32
C GLN A 14 -3.38 -5.49 -16.70
N ALA A 15 -4.15 -5.24 -15.63
CA ALA A 15 -4.10 -3.97 -14.91
C ALA A 15 -2.72 -3.75 -14.26
N ASN A 16 -2.15 -4.77 -13.61
CA ASN A 16 -0.80 -4.70 -13.03
C ASN A 16 0.27 -4.40 -14.08
N LYS A 17 0.17 -4.97 -15.28
CA LYS A 17 1.09 -4.68 -16.39
C LYS A 17 1.10 -3.19 -16.74
N LEU A 18 -0.05 -2.52 -16.73
CA LEU A 18 -0.13 -1.08 -16.99
C LEU A 18 0.55 -0.25 -15.89
N VAL A 19 0.51 -0.69 -14.63
CA VAL A 19 1.25 -0.06 -13.52
C VAL A 19 2.76 -0.25 -13.70
N VAL A 20 3.21 -1.46 -14.04
CA VAL A 20 4.63 -1.76 -14.30
C VAL A 20 5.16 -0.96 -15.49
N GLU A 21 4.37 -0.82 -16.55
CA GLU A 21 4.67 0.02 -17.73
C GLU A 21 4.55 1.52 -17.45
N ARG A 22 4.25 1.93 -16.22
CA ARG A 22 4.09 3.33 -15.79
C ARG A 22 3.01 4.10 -16.56
N ARG A 23 1.99 3.40 -17.04
CA ARG A 23 0.81 3.99 -17.69
C ARG A 23 -0.30 4.32 -16.70
N ILE A 24 -0.28 3.69 -15.53
CA ILE A 24 -1.19 3.94 -14.42
C ILE A 24 -0.36 4.18 -13.16
N ASP A 25 -0.67 5.26 -12.44
CA ASP A 25 -0.11 5.57 -11.13
C ASP A 25 -0.95 4.91 -10.01
N PRO A 26 -0.33 4.33 -8.96
CA PRO A 26 -1.06 3.77 -7.83
C PRO A 26 -1.87 4.78 -6.98
N CYS A 27 -1.65 6.09 -7.17
CA CYS A 27 -2.35 7.20 -6.53
C CYS A 27 -2.38 7.07 -4.99
N MET A 28 -1.25 6.73 -4.37
CA MET A 28 -1.16 6.55 -2.91
C MET A 28 -1.19 7.92 -2.21
N SER A 29 -2.10 8.09 -1.25
CA SER A 29 -2.36 9.38 -0.59
C SER A 29 -1.71 9.49 0.80
N GLU A 30 -1.84 8.46 1.64
CA GLU A 30 -1.36 8.45 3.02
C GLU A 30 -0.90 7.03 3.43
N VAL A 31 0.15 6.95 4.25
CA VAL A 31 0.66 5.69 4.82
C VAL A 31 0.59 5.73 6.33
N PHE A 32 0.13 4.65 6.95
CA PHE A 32 -0.04 4.51 8.40
C PHE A 32 0.89 3.44 8.97
N LEU A 33 1.24 3.59 10.24
CA LEU A 33 1.96 2.57 11.01
C LEU A 33 1.03 1.39 11.36
N TRP A 34 1.61 0.26 11.74
CA TRP A 34 0.88 -0.97 12.09
C TRP A 34 -0.18 -0.73 13.18
N GLU A 35 0.19 -0.04 14.26
CA GLU A 35 -0.70 0.28 15.37
C GLU A 35 -1.83 1.26 14.99
N GLN A 36 -1.73 1.90 13.82
CA GLN A 36 -2.69 2.89 13.32
C GLN A 36 -3.70 2.31 12.34
N ILE A 37 -3.69 0.99 12.07
CA ILE A 37 -4.70 0.32 11.24
C ILE A 37 -6.14 0.72 11.62
N PRO A 38 -6.54 0.70 12.91
CA PRO A 38 -7.90 1.10 13.29
C PRO A 38 -8.21 2.56 12.95
N LYS A 39 -7.23 3.45 13.12
CA LYS A 39 -7.37 4.88 12.79
C LYS A 39 -7.57 5.09 11.29
N ALA A 40 -6.81 4.40 10.44
CA ALA A 40 -6.95 4.47 8.99
C ALA A 40 -8.37 4.09 8.55
N HIS A 41 -8.90 2.99 9.07
CA HIS A 41 -10.27 2.53 8.79
C HIS A 41 -11.33 3.53 9.28
N MET A 42 -11.16 4.12 10.46
CA MET A 42 -12.09 5.14 10.97
C MET A 42 -12.12 6.39 10.10
N ARG A 43 -10.98 6.82 9.53
CA ARG A 43 -10.94 7.93 8.57
C ARG A 43 -11.66 7.60 7.26
N MET A 44 -11.53 6.37 6.74
CA MET A 44 -12.32 5.92 5.59
C MET A 44 -13.82 5.98 5.89
N ARG A 45 -14.24 5.39 7.02
CA ARG A 45 -15.64 5.33 7.45
C ARG A 45 -16.29 6.71 7.56
N ARG A 46 -15.52 7.73 7.95
CA ARG A 46 -15.99 9.11 8.11
C ARG A 46 -15.75 9.99 6.86
N ASN A 47 -15.16 9.45 5.80
CA ASN A 47 -14.74 10.19 4.61
C ASN A 47 -13.74 11.33 4.91
N GLU A 48 -12.83 11.13 5.87
CA GLU A 48 -11.81 12.10 6.30
C GLU A 48 -10.40 11.78 5.73
N HIS A 49 -10.32 10.90 4.74
CA HIS A 49 -9.07 10.53 4.06
C HIS A 49 -8.80 11.45 2.87
N LYS A 50 -7.52 11.69 2.56
CA LYS A 50 -7.16 12.44 1.35
C LYS A 50 -7.54 11.65 0.09
N PRO A 51 -7.86 12.32 -1.04
CA PRO A 51 -8.09 11.63 -2.31
C PRO A 51 -6.94 10.69 -2.67
N GLY A 52 -7.28 9.47 -3.07
CA GLY A 52 -6.32 8.41 -3.39
C GLY A 52 -6.40 7.21 -2.44
N ASN A 53 -5.47 6.27 -2.62
CA ASN A 53 -5.42 5.02 -1.86
C ASN A 53 -4.58 5.19 -0.59
N MET A 54 -5.11 4.78 0.57
CA MET A 54 -4.33 4.70 1.81
C MET A 54 -3.64 3.34 1.92
N ALA A 55 -2.46 3.31 2.55
CA ALA A 55 -1.69 2.09 2.79
C ALA A 55 -1.22 1.98 4.24
N VAL A 56 -0.79 0.78 4.64
CA VAL A 56 -0.32 0.49 6.00
C VAL A 56 1.00 -0.28 5.93
N LEU A 57 1.92 0.05 6.83
CA LEU A 57 3.16 -0.71 7.05
C LEU A 57 2.90 -1.95 7.93
N VAL A 58 3.40 -3.11 7.48
CA VAL A 58 3.31 -4.39 8.22
C VAL A 58 4.68 -4.74 8.80
N SER A 59 5.52 -5.47 8.06
CA SER A 59 6.91 -5.78 8.46
C SER A 59 7.90 -4.72 8.02
N ALA A 60 7.45 -3.77 7.21
CA ALA A 60 8.21 -2.63 6.72
C ALA A 60 8.42 -1.62 7.88
N PRO A 61 9.66 -1.39 8.38
CA PRO A 61 9.87 -0.52 9.54
C PRO A 61 9.50 0.96 9.32
N GLN A 62 9.59 1.45 8.08
CA GLN A 62 9.25 2.83 7.71
C GLN A 62 8.85 2.92 6.22
N THR A 63 8.43 4.10 5.74
CA THR A 63 8.08 4.30 4.33
C THR A 63 9.32 4.39 3.43
N GLY A 64 9.15 4.09 2.13
CA GLY A 64 10.16 4.38 1.10
C GLY A 64 11.10 3.23 0.73
N MET A 65 10.97 2.08 1.39
CA MET A 65 11.70 0.85 1.06
C MET A 65 11.10 0.22 -0.20
N ARG A 66 11.96 -0.31 -1.07
CA ARG A 66 11.58 -0.85 -2.37
C ARG A 66 11.97 -2.31 -2.55
N THR A 67 12.94 -2.78 -1.79
CA THR A 67 13.44 -4.16 -1.83
C THR A 67 13.26 -4.84 -0.48
N PHE A 68 13.46 -6.16 -0.47
CA PHE A 68 13.46 -6.92 0.77
C PHE A 68 14.70 -6.61 1.61
N GLU A 69 15.84 -6.40 0.94
CA GLU A 69 17.12 -6.03 1.52
C GLU A 69 17.03 -4.66 2.23
N ASP A 70 16.37 -3.67 1.61
CA ASP A 70 16.12 -2.36 2.23
C ASP A 70 15.38 -2.53 3.57
N ALA A 71 14.38 -3.41 3.62
CA ALA A 71 13.58 -3.64 4.81
C ALA A 71 14.39 -4.32 5.93
N ILE A 72 15.26 -5.26 5.58
CA ILE A 72 16.18 -5.91 6.53
C ILE A 72 17.16 -4.88 7.08
N GLU A 73 17.84 -4.13 6.21
CA GLU A 73 18.86 -3.16 6.62
C GLU A 73 18.28 -2.15 7.62
N VAL A 74 17.13 -1.56 7.30
CA VAL A 74 16.46 -0.59 8.18
C VAL A 74 15.96 -1.27 9.47
N SER A 75 15.51 -2.52 9.39
CA SER A 75 15.09 -3.28 10.57
C SER A 75 16.27 -3.51 11.52
N GLU A 76 17.42 -3.94 11.02
CA GLU A 76 18.64 -4.14 11.81
C GLU A 76 19.12 -2.83 12.46
N GLN A 77 19.08 -1.73 11.72
CA GLN A 77 19.45 -0.40 12.25
C GLN A 77 18.53 0.03 13.41
N ARG A 78 17.25 -0.31 13.35
CA ARG A 78 16.24 0.15 14.31
C ARG A 78 16.09 -0.77 15.53
N PHE A 79 16.17 -2.09 15.32
CA PHE A 79 15.85 -3.09 16.34
C PHE A 79 17.06 -3.93 16.76
N GLY A 80 18.22 -3.74 16.11
CA GLY A 80 19.40 -4.58 16.27
C GLY A 80 19.37 -5.79 15.34
N LYS A 81 20.53 -6.42 15.18
CA LYS A 81 20.62 -7.70 14.47
C LYS A 81 19.97 -8.79 15.32
N VAL A 82 19.10 -9.57 14.67
CA VAL A 82 18.57 -10.83 15.23
C VAL A 82 19.60 -11.92 15.07
#